data_AF-A0A7C7CNP0-F1
#
_entry.id   AF-A0A7C7CNP0-F1
#
_cell.length_a   1.000
_cell.length_b   1.000
_cell.length_c   1.000
_cell.angle_alpha   90.00
_cell.angle_beta   90.00
_cell.angle_gamma   90.00
#
_symmetry.space_group_name_H-M   'P 1'
#
loop_
_entity.id
_entity.type
_entity.pdbx_description
1 polymer ?
#
loop_
_entity_poly.entity_id
_entity_poly.type
_entity_poly.pdbx_seq_one_letter_code
_entity_poly.pdbx_strand_id
1 'polypeptide(L)'
;MIESIVQFLCGLIFALFLPRLPLMVLPRLSVMEGQLAPFPMPQPIDKHLISQMLIMSTLWKLSFLFALIPLAIGYVILTSFASPIAFGLFIGAGWAILSRLIPTNGFSFPNTPYSTGLIHELNEIRLNEPTCCDSAEIAWETIAVRCQNCRTSHLDRARPDLGRIRNDGLLGRFRLLFLDGHPLINNTSED
;
A
#
# COMPACT_ATOMS: atom_id res chain seq x y z
N MET A 1 -24.51 -21.30 18.87
CA MET A 1 -24.74 -20.30 17.79
C MET A 1 -23.76 -19.13 17.91
N ILE A 2 -23.71 -18.42 19.04
CA ILE A 2 -22.76 -17.30 19.25
C ILE A 2 -21.30 -17.75 19.08
N GLU A 3 -20.92 -18.89 19.67
CA GLU A 3 -19.58 -19.45 19.54
C GLU A 3 -19.14 -19.65 18.08
N SER A 4 -20.00 -20.26 17.26
CA SER A 4 -19.75 -20.50 15.85
C SER A 4 -19.57 -19.19 15.06
N ILE A 5 -20.34 -18.16 15.40
CA ILE A 5 -20.22 -16.82 14.80
C ILE A 5 -18.88 -16.19 15.18
N VAL A 6 -18.49 -16.26 16.45
CA VAL A 6 -17.21 -15.71 16.92
C VAL A 6 -16.03 -16.43 16.24
N GLN A 7 -16.07 -17.76 16.16
CA GLN A 7 -15.05 -18.54 15.46
C GLN A 7 -14.93 -18.17 13.98
N PHE A 8 -16.07 -18.02 13.30
CA PHE A 8 -16.11 -17.57 11.91
C PHE A 8 -15.50 -16.18 11.75
N LEU A 9 -15.90 -15.20 12.57
CA LEU A 9 -15.38 -13.83 12.50
C LEU A 9 -13.88 -13.77 12.81
N CYS A 10 -13.40 -14.53 13.78
CA CYS A 10 -11.97 -14.64 14.08
C CYS A 10 -11.19 -15.16 12.88
N GLY A 11 -11.66 -16.24 12.24
CA GLY A 11 -11.04 -16.77 11.03
C GLY A 11 -11.04 -15.76 9.87
N LEU A 12 -12.18 -15.09 9.66
CA LEU A 12 -12.35 -14.08 8.62
C LEU A 12 -11.38 -12.91 8.80
N ILE A 13 -11.37 -12.30 9.99
CA ILE A 13 -10.50 -11.17 10.34
C ILE A 13 -9.03 -11.58 10.20
N PHE A 14 -8.66 -12.75 10.71
CA PHE A 14 -7.29 -13.25 10.60
C PHE A 14 -6.84 -13.38 9.15
N ALA A 15 -7.65 -14.01 8.29
CA ALA A 15 -7.32 -14.19 6.88
C ALA A 15 -7.29 -12.88 6.07
N LEU A 16 -8.10 -11.88 6.46
CA LEU A 16 -8.07 -10.55 5.82
C LEU A 16 -6.82 -9.75 6.18
N PHE A 17 -6.33 -9.86 7.42
CA PHE A 17 -5.21 -9.05 7.90
C PHE A 17 -3.84 -9.70 7.72
N LEU A 18 -3.75 -11.03 7.72
CA LEU A 18 -2.50 -11.75 7.53
C LEU A 18 -1.70 -11.30 6.28
N PRO A 19 -2.33 -11.11 5.11
CA PRO A 19 -1.62 -10.63 3.91
C PRO A 19 -1.10 -9.20 4.05
N ARG A 20 -1.61 -8.41 4.99
CA ARG A 20 -1.23 -7.00 5.13
C ARG A 20 -0.07 -6.79 6.09
N LEU A 21 0.24 -7.78 6.93
CA LEU A 21 1.34 -7.72 7.89
C LEU A 21 2.72 -7.50 7.25
N PRO A 22 3.09 -8.14 6.13
CA PRO A 22 4.40 -7.92 5.49
C PRO A 22 4.62 -6.45 5.10
N LEU A 23 3.58 -5.78 4.61
CA LEU A 23 3.62 -4.34 4.26
C LEU A 23 3.77 -3.44 5.48
N MET A 24 3.26 -3.88 6.64
CA MET A 24 3.39 -3.14 7.88
C MET A 24 4.78 -3.31 8.50
N VAL A 25 5.36 -4.51 8.44
CA VAL A 25 6.58 -4.85 9.18
C VAL A 25 7.84 -4.64 8.35
N LEU A 26 7.91 -5.23 7.15
CA LEU A 26 9.16 -5.32 6.39
C LEU A 26 9.77 -3.96 6.03
N PRO A 27 9.00 -2.97 5.52
CA PRO A 27 9.57 -1.67 5.15
C PRO A 27 10.13 -0.86 6.33
N ARG A 28 9.72 -1.22 7.56
CA ARG A 28 10.09 -0.52 8.80
C ARG A 28 11.22 -1.21 9.55
N LEU A 29 11.81 -2.25 8.95
CA LEU A 29 13.06 -2.79 9.41
C LEU A 29 14.17 -1.82 8.99
N SER A 30 15.08 -1.50 9.90
CA SER A 30 16.15 -0.50 9.69
C SER A 30 17.01 -0.76 8.44
N VAL A 31 17.08 -2.01 7.98
CA VAL A 31 17.81 -2.43 6.78
C VAL A 31 17.15 -1.91 5.49
N MET A 32 15.84 -1.65 5.51
CA MET A 32 15.04 -1.21 4.37
C MET A 32 14.62 0.26 4.48
N GLU A 33 15.08 0.98 5.49
CA GLU A 33 14.97 2.43 5.60
C GLU A 33 15.90 3.06 4.55
N GLY A 34 15.48 2.99 3.28
CA GLY A 34 16.01 3.90 2.26
C GLY A 34 15.94 5.31 2.83
N GLN A 35 16.97 6.13 2.57
CA GLN A 35 17.23 7.46 3.15
C GLN A 35 16.10 8.47 2.86
N LEU A 36 14.92 8.20 3.39
CA LEU A 36 13.69 8.93 3.17
C LEU A 36 13.52 9.93 4.31
N ALA A 37 13.04 11.12 3.96
CA ALA A 37 12.64 12.12 4.94
C ALA A 37 11.52 11.53 5.82
N PRO A 38 11.60 11.68 7.15
CA PRO A 38 10.60 11.12 8.06
C PRO A 38 9.21 11.72 7.79
N PHE A 39 8.16 10.92 8.02
CA PHE A 39 6.79 11.39 7.88
C PHE A 39 6.52 12.50 8.93
N PRO A 40 5.89 13.65 8.58
CA PRO A 40 5.16 13.98 7.34
C PRO A 40 5.96 14.75 6.27
N MET A 41 7.26 14.98 6.46
CA MET A 41 8.05 15.89 5.63
C MET A 41 7.98 15.58 4.11
N PRO A 42 8.10 16.60 3.26
CA PRO A 42 8.16 16.43 1.81
C PRO A 42 9.36 15.55 1.45
N GLN A 43 9.17 14.67 0.47
CA GLN A 43 10.20 13.72 0.06
C GLN A 43 10.81 14.19 -1.25
N PRO A 44 12.12 14.48 -1.34
CA PRO A 44 12.73 14.85 -2.61
C PRO A 44 12.55 13.73 -3.64
N ILE A 45 12.35 14.11 -4.91
CA ILE A 45 12.27 13.12 -6.00
C ILE A 45 13.67 12.71 -6.39
N ASP A 46 14.18 11.68 -5.71
CA ASP A 46 15.51 11.15 -5.90
C ASP A 46 15.49 9.68 -6.35
N LYS A 47 16.67 9.14 -6.65
CA LYS A 47 16.84 7.72 -6.98
C LYS A 47 16.38 6.80 -5.84
N HIS A 48 16.52 7.23 -4.59
CA HIS A 48 16.15 6.43 -3.43
C HIS A 48 14.64 6.28 -3.31
N LEU A 49 13.88 7.35 -3.56
CA LEU A 49 12.42 7.30 -3.62
C LEU A 49 11.93 6.27 -4.65
N ILE A 50 12.43 6.33 -5.89
CA ILE A 50 12.02 5.39 -6.94
C ILE A 50 12.35 3.94 -6.55
N SER A 51 13.55 3.71 -6.02
CA SER A 51 13.96 2.38 -5.55
C SER A 51 13.06 1.86 -4.42
N GLN A 52 12.67 2.72 -3.48
CA GLN A 52 11.76 2.36 -2.40
C GLN A 52 10.37 2.04 -2.94
N MET A 53 9.85 2.82 -3.88
CA MET A 53 8.54 2.55 -4.48
C MET A 53 8.50 1.20 -5.19
N LEU A 54 9.59 0.82 -5.87
CA LEU A 54 9.71 -0.50 -6.50
C LEU A 54 9.74 -1.63 -5.46
N ILE A 55 10.45 -1.44 -4.35
CA ILE A 55 10.46 -2.38 -3.22
C ILE A 55 9.05 -2.51 -2.63
N MET A 56 8.37 -1.39 -2.35
CA MET A 56 7.01 -1.38 -1.81
C MET A 56 6.00 -2.06 -2.75
N SER A 57 6.10 -1.80 -4.06
CA SER A 57 5.30 -2.48 -5.08
C SER A 57 5.54 -3.99 -5.08
N THR A 58 6.81 -4.40 -4.94
CA THR A 58 7.19 -5.83 -4.86
C THR A 58 6.65 -6.48 -3.59
N LEU A 59 6.76 -5.82 -2.43
CA LEU A 59 6.21 -6.31 -1.17
C LEU A 59 4.67 -6.41 -1.19
N TRP A 60 4.01 -5.46 -1.87
CA TRP A 60 2.56 -5.49 -2.07
C TRP A 60 2.14 -6.69 -2.94
N LYS A 61 2.93 -7.04 -3.96
CA LYS A 61 2.71 -8.25 -4.76
C LYS A 61 3.03 -9.51 -3.95
N LEU A 62 4.13 -9.53 -3.20
CA LEU A 62 4.55 -10.68 -2.39
C LEU A 62 3.55 -11.00 -1.27
N SER A 63 2.91 -9.98 -0.71
CA SER A 63 1.88 -10.17 0.32
C SER A 63 0.69 -11.01 -0.16
N PHE A 64 0.44 -11.10 -1.46
CA PHE A 64 -0.53 -12.03 -2.04
C PHE A 64 -0.25 -13.49 -1.62
N LEU A 65 1.03 -13.88 -1.54
CA LEU A 65 1.41 -15.25 -1.16
C LEU A 65 0.98 -15.59 0.28
N PHE A 66 0.96 -14.60 1.17
CA PHE A 66 0.50 -14.79 2.54
C PHE A 66 -1.01 -15.02 2.63
N ALA A 67 -1.79 -14.62 1.62
CA ALA A 67 -3.22 -14.94 1.54
C ALA A 67 -3.48 -16.40 1.12
N LEU A 68 -2.55 -17.02 0.38
CA LEU A 68 -2.68 -18.43 -0.03
C LEU A 68 -2.60 -19.39 1.15
N ILE A 69 -1.86 -19.05 2.21
CA ILE A 69 -1.70 -19.88 3.41
C ILE A 69 -3.05 -20.14 4.11
N PRO A 70 -3.80 -19.12 4.55
CA PRO A 70 -5.10 -19.33 5.19
C PRO A 70 -6.14 -19.91 4.22
N LEU A 71 -6.04 -19.63 2.92
CA LEU A 71 -6.90 -20.24 1.91
C LEU A 71 -6.69 -21.76 1.85
N ALA A 72 -5.44 -22.21 1.74
CA ALA A 72 -5.09 -23.63 1.65
C ALA A 72 -5.45 -24.38 2.93
N ILE A 73 -5.14 -23.80 4.10
CA ILE A 73 -5.50 -24.37 5.40
C ILE A 73 -7.03 -24.46 5.54
N GLY A 74 -7.75 -23.38 5.23
CA GLY A 74 -9.21 -23.35 5.26
C GLY A 74 -9.82 -24.42 4.35
N TYR A 75 -9.31 -24.55 3.13
CA TYR A 75 -9.75 -25.56 2.17
C TYR A 75 -9.54 -27.00 2.68
N VAL A 76 -8.33 -27.34 3.15
CA VAL A 76 -8.01 -28.70 3.65
C VAL A 76 -8.86 -29.06 4.87
N ILE A 77 -9.11 -28.11 5.78
CA ILE A 77 -9.94 -28.39 6.95
C ILE A 77 -11.40 -28.59 6.53
N LEU A 78 -11.94 -27.76 5.62
CA LEU A 78 -13.33 -27.85 5.19
C LEU A 78 -13.67 -29.14 4.44
N THR A 79 -12.70 -29.75 3.73
CA THR A 79 -12.92 -31.05 3.08
C THR A 79 -13.00 -32.19 4.09
N SER A 80 -12.43 -32.03 5.28
CA SER A 80 -12.41 -33.06 6.32
C SER A 80 -13.47 -32.84 7.40
N PHE A 81 -13.71 -31.59 7.79
CA PHE A 81 -14.58 -31.20 8.91
C PHE A 81 -15.32 -29.90 8.63
N ALA A 82 -16.61 -29.85 9.01
CA ALA A 82 -17.39 -28.62 9.00
C ALA A 82 -17.01 -27.73 10.20
N SER A 83 -16.03 -26.84 10.01
CA SER A 83 -15.53 -25.94 11.03
C SER A 83 -15.81 -24.47 10.70
N PRO A 84 -16.51 -23.70 11.56
CA PRO A 84 -16.82 -22.29 11.31
C PRO A 84 -15.59 -21.40 11.11
N ILE A 85 -14.50 -21.66 11.85
CA ILE A 85 -13.25 -20.90 11.72
C ILE A 85 -12.57 -21.17 10.38
N ALA A 86 -12.56 -22.42 9.90
CA ALA A 86 -12.00 -22.77 8.61
C ALA A 86 -12.78 -22.14 7.46
N PHE A 87 -14.10 -22.06 7.60
CA PHE A 87 -14.96 -21.33 6.68
C PHE A 87 -14.63 -19.84 6.64
N GLY A 88 -14.45 -19.21 7.80
CA GLY A 88 -14.00 -17.81 7.90
C GLY A 88 -12.64 -17.58 7.23
N LEU A 89 -11.67 -18.46 7.47
CA LEU A 89 -10.35 -18.39 6.84
C LEU A 89 -10.44 -18.48 5.32
N PHE A 90 -11.22 -19.43 4.80
CA PHE A 90 -11.37 -19.64 3.36
C PHE A 90 -12.01 -18.43 2.67
N ILE A 91 -13.12 -17.92 3.21
CA ILE A 91 -13.82 -16.75 2.63
C ILE A 91 -12.97 -15.48 2.74
N GLY A 92 -12.36 -15.23 3.90
CA GLY A 92 -11.53 -14.05 4.12
C GLY A 92 -10.29 -14.03 3.22
N ALA A 93 -9.62 -15.17 3.07
CA ALA A 93 -8.46 -15.30 2.19
C ALA A 93 -8.86 -15.19 0.72
N GLY A 94 -9.98 -15.81 0.32
CA GLY A 94 -10.54 -15.70 -1.01
C GLY A 94 -10.84 -14.24 -1.39
N TRP A 95 -11.43 -13.47 -0.47
CA TRP A 95 -11.66 -12.04 -0.67
C TRP A 95 -10.36 -11.23 -0.78
N ALA A 96 -9.38 -11.50 0.09
CA ALA A 96 -8.07 -10.85 0.04
C ALA A 96 -7.31 -11.11 -1.28
N ILE A 97 -7.48 -12.30 -1.85
CA ILE A 97 -6.93 -12.69 -3.16
C ILE A 97 -7.69 -12.00 -4.29
N LEU A 98 -9.02 -12.08 -4.27
CA LEU A 98 -9.87 -11.52 -5.32
C LEU A 98 -9.70 -10.01 -5.44
N SER A 99 -9.72 -9.30 -4.31
CA SER A 99 -9.52 -7.84 -4.28
C SER A 99 -8.22 -7.42 -4.97
N ARG A 100 -7.14 -8.20 -4.84
CA ARG A 100 -5.84 -7.92 -5.45
C ARG A 100 -5.70 -8.35 -6.91
N LEU A 101 -6.53 -9.29 -7.37
CA LEU A 101 -6.53 -9.79 -8.75
C LEU A 101 -7.36 -8.92 -9.70
N ILE A 102 -8.31 -8.13 -9.20
CA ILE A 102 -9.16 -7.28 -10.03
C ILE A 102 -8.28 -6.28 -10.82
N PRO A 103 -8.31 -6.32 -12.16
CA PRO A 103 -7.46 -5.45 -12.97
C PRO A 103 -7.86 -3.98 -12.85
N THR A 104 -6.87 -3.10 -12.85
CA THR A 104 -7.03 -1.64 -12.75
C THR A 104 -7.57 -0.99 -14.01
N ASN A 105 -7.53 -1.69 -15.15
CA ASN A 105 -7.70 -1.07 -16.47
C ASN A 105 -9.18 -0.86 -16.89
N GLY A 106 -10.12 -0.96 -15.96
CA GLY A 106 -11.55 -0.77 -16.23
C GLY A 106 -12.36 -0.23 -15.05
N PHE A 107 -11.73 0.03 -13.89
CA PHE A 107 -12.36 0.62 -12.72
C PHE A 107 -11.58 1.86 -12.30
N SER A 108 -12.29 2.94 -11.93
CA SER A 108 -11.69 4.22 -11.51
C SER A 108 -10.85 4.12 -10.22
N PHE A 109 -10.84 2.96 -9.56
CA PHE A 109 -10.08 2.72 -8.35
C PHE A 109 -8.71 2.12 -8.67
N PRO A 110 -7.59 2.82 -8.37
CA PRO A 110 -6.28 2.19 -8.45
C PRO A 110 -6.24 1.03 -7.46
N ASN A 111 -6.12 -0.20 -7.95
CA ASN A 111 -6.08 -1.40 -7.12
C ASN A 111 -4.77 -1.54 -6.33
N THR A 112 -3.73 -0.78 -6.71
CA THR A 112 -2.47 -0.75 -5.96
C THR A 112 -2.04 0.70 -5.72
N PRO A 113 -1.50 1.01 -4.53
CA PRO A 113 -0.98 2.34 -4.24
C PRO A 113 0.37 2.60 -4.94
N TYR A 114 1.04 1.55 -5.44
CA TYR A 114 2.35 1.61 -6.11
C TYR A 114 2.25 1.12 -7.55
N SER A 115 1.41 1.79 -8.35
CA SER A 115 1.24 1.45 -9.76
C SER A 115 2.53 1.70 -10.55
N THR A 116 2.78 0.86 -11.56
CA THR A 116 3.96 1.02 -12.43
C THR A 116 3.91 2.33 -13.22
N GLY A 117 2.71 2.80 -13.58
CA GLY A 117 2.50 4.10 -14.23
C GLY A 117 2.97 5.27 -13.36
N LEU A 118 2.57 5.30 -12.08
CA LEU A 118 2.98 6.34 -11.14
C LEU A 118 4.51 6.37 -10.95
N ILE A 119 5.14 5.19 -10.85
CA ILE A 119 6.60 5.09 -10.72
C ILE A 119 7.30 5.62 -11.99
N HIS A 120 6.74 5.33 -13.17
CA HIS A 120 7.26 5.81 -14.43
C HIS A 120 7.17 7.35 -14.54
N GLU A 121 6.00 7.91 -14.27
CA GLU A 121 5.75 9.37 -14.29
C GLU A 121 6.72 10.11 -13.36
N LEU A 122 6.93 9.61 -12.14
CA LEU A 122 7.88 10.20 -11.19
C LEU A 122 9.33 10.07 -11.66
N ASN A 123 9.69 8.95 -12.29
CA ASN A 123 11.02 8.78 -12.84
C ASN A 123 11.27 9.68 -14.05
N GLU A 124 10.26 9.97 -14.88
CA GLU A 124 10.35 10.95 -15.95
C GLU A 124 10.54 12.37 -15.40
N ILE A 125 9.79 12.77 -14.37
CA ILE A 125 9.98 14.07 -13.69
C ILE A 125 11.41 14.19 -13.15
N ARG A 126 11.95 13.11 -12.59
CA ARG A 126 13.33 13.06 -12.10
C ARG A 126 14.36 13.23 -13.21
N LEU A 127 14.17 12.56 -14.35
CA LEU A 127 15.13 12.54 -15.46
C LEU A 127 15.09 13.84 -16.27
N ASN A 128 13.92 14.43 -16.42
CA ASN A 128 13.71 15.62 -17.25
C ASN A 128 14.02 16.94 -16.54
N GLU A 129 14.55 16.91 -15.30
CA GLU A 129 14.91 18.07 -14.45
C GLU A 129 14.04 19.31 -14.70
N PRO A 130 12.91 19.48 -13.98
CA PRO A 130 11.90 20.45 -14.36
C PRO A 130 12.40 21.89 -14.36
N THR A 131 12.13 22.58 -15.46
CA THR A 131 12.52 23.96 -15.75
C THR A 131 11.58 25.01 -15.14
N CYS A 132 11.06 24.76 -13.94
CA CYS A 132 10.03 25.62 -13.34
C CYS A 132 10.60 26.91 -12.70
N CYS A 133 11.86 26.93 -12.27
CA CYS A 133 12.56 28.11 -11.74
C CYS A 133 14.08 27.90 -11.74
N ASP A 134 14.86 28.96 -11.53
CA ASP A 134 16.34 28.95 -11.54
C ASP A 134 16.95 27.96 -10.50
N SER A 135 16.24 27.71 -9.40
CA SER A 135 16.59 26.71 -8.38
C SER A 135 15.43 25.75 -8.13
N ALA A 136 15.14 24.89 -9.11
CA ALA A 136 14.10 23.87 -9.02
C ALA A 136 14.45 22.78 -8.00
N GLU A 137 13.73 22.77 -6.87
CA GLU A 137 13.79 21.70 -5.88
C GLU A 137 12.45 20.98 -5.81
N ILE A 138 12.39 19.79 -6.42
CA ILE A 138 11.14 19.03 -6.54
C ILE A 138 11.03 18.05 -5.39
N ALA A 139 9.92 18.17 -4.66
CA ALA A 139 9.59 17.22 -3.62
C ALA A 139 8.13 16.80 -3.69
N TRP A 140 7.90 15.54 -3.32
CA TRP A 140 6.58 14.97 -3.18
C TRP A 140 6.02 15.26 -1.79
N GLU A 141 5.03 16.14 -1.77
CA GLU A 141 4.25 16.48 -0.58
C GLU A 141 3.22 15.39 -0.28
N THR A 142 2.34 15.62 0.69
CA THR A 142 1.26 14.66 1.01
C THR A 142 0.23 14.54 -0.11
N ILE A 143 -0.05 15.63 -0.82
CA ILE A 143 -1.16 15.74 -1.78
C ILE A 143 -0.71 15.79 -3.24
N ALA A 144 0.50 16.29 -3.53
CA ALA A 144 0.97 16.52 -4.88
C ALA A 144 2.50 16.59 -4.93
N VAL A 145 3.06 16.44 -6.13
CA VAL A 145 4.47 16.73 -6.43
C VAL A 145 4.59 18.19 -6.81
N ARG A 146 5.37 18.95 -6.03
CA ARG A 146 5.52 20.39 -6.21
C ARG A 146 6.97 20.82 -6.08
N CYS A 147 7.33 21.89 -6.76
CA CYS A 147 8.57 22.60 -6.48
C CYS A 147 8.46 23.31 -5.13
N GLN A 148 9.46 23.15 -4.26
CA GLN A 148 9.49 23.81 -2.95
C GLN A 148 9.68 25.33 -3.09
N ASN A 149 10.38 25.78 -4.13
CA ASN A 149 10.69 27.19 -4.32
C ASN A 149 9.57 27.97 -5.03
N CYS A 150 9.12 27.51 -6.21
CA CYS A 150 8.09 28.22 -7.01
C CYS A 150 6.66 27.69 -6.83
N ARG A 151 6.46 26.59 -6.07
CA ARG A 151 5.15 25.94 -5.81
C ARG A 151 4.41 25.41 -7.04
N THR A 152 5.02 25.43 -8.22
CA THR A 152 4.45 24.82 -9.44
C THR A 152 4.21 23.33 -9.22
N SER A 153 3.01 22.87 -9.57
CA SER A 153 2.60 21.47 -9.47
C SER A 153 3.00 20.72 -10.74
N HIS A 154 3.71 19.61 -10.58
CA HIS A 154 4.11 18.75 -11.69
C HIS A 154 3.24 17.49 -11.79
N LEU A 155 2.69 17.02 -10.66
CA LEU A 155 1.81 15.86 -10.62
C LEU A 155 0.83 16.00 -9.45
N ASP A 156 -0.46 16.03 -9.73
CA ASP A 156 -1.51 16.07 -8.70
C ASP A 156 -1.89 14.66 -8.24
N ARG A 157 -0.91 13.97 -7.63
CA ARG A 157 -1.11 12.65 -7.05
C ARG A 157 -0.71 12.67 -5.58
N ALA A 158 -1.64 12.26 -4.73
CA ALA A 158 -1.37 12.09 -3.31
C ALA A 158 -0.37 10.97 -3.08
N ARG A 159 0.51 11.20 -2.11
CA ARG A 159 1.65 10.32 -1.85
C ARG A 159 1.21 9.05 -1.10
N PRO A 160 1.43 7.85 -1.65
CA PRO A 160 1.19 6.60 -0.95
C PRO A 160 2.17 6.42 0.22
N ASP A 161 1.91 5.47 1.12
CA ASP A 161 2.84 5.19 2.21
C ASP A 161 4.17 4.63 1.67
N LEU A 162 5.29 5.27 1.99
CA LEU A 162 6.60 4.81 1.49
C LEU A 162 7.27 3.78 2.41
N GLY A 163 6.50 3.21 3.36
CA GLY A 163 7.06 2.32 4.38
C GLY A 163 7.84 3.03 5.49
N ARG A 164 7.73 4.36 5.58
CA ARG A 164 8.47 5.18 6.56
C ARG A 164 8.03 4.90 8.00
N ILE A 165 8.95 5.15 8.94
CA ILE A 165 8.60 5.29 10.34
C ILE A 165 7.62 6.47 10.47
N ARG A 166 6.51 6.23 11.18
CA ARG A 166 5.48 7.22 11.45
C ARG A 166 5.47 7.54 12.93
N ASN A 167 5.29 8.81 13.26
CA ASN A 167 5.14 9.27 14.65
C ASN A 167 3.67 9.26 15.12
N ASP A 168 2.72 8.88 14.26
CA ASP A 168 1.27 8.87 14.56
C ASP A 168 0.82 7.72 15.50
N GLY A 169 1.76 7.02 16.13
CA GLY A 169 1.50 5.93 17.07
C GLY A 169 0.73 4.74 16.49
N LEU A 170 -0.09 4.09 17.33
CA LEU A 170 -0.86 2.89 16.98
C LEU A 170 -1.94 3.17 15.93
N LEU A 171 -2.57 4.34 15.95
CA LEU A 171 -3.62 4.70 15.01
C LEU A 171 -3.10 4.74 13.56
N GLY A 172 -1.87 5.26 13.38
CA GLY A 172 -1.20 5.23 12.08
C GLY A 172 -0.96 3.82 11.54
N ARG A 173 -0.64 2.86 12.43
CA ARG A 173 -0.45 1.44 12.07
C ARG A 173 -1.75 0.76 11.68
N PHE A 174 -2.82 0.97 12.44
CA PHE A 174 -4.14 0.47 12.07
C PHE A 174 -4.59 1.03 10.73
N ARG A 175 -4.39 2.34 10.51
CA ARG A 175 -4.73 2.95 9.23
C ARG A 175 -4.02 2.29 8.05
N LEU A 176 -2.73 1.98 8.18
CA LEU A 176 -1.97 1.26 7.16
C LEU A 176 -2.52 -0.14 6.91
N LEU A 177 -2.91 -0.83 7.98
CA LEU A 177 -3.50 -2.16 7.94
C LEU A 177 -4.88 -2.18 7.26
N PHE A 178 -5.63 -1.09 7.29
CA PHE A 178 -6.93 -0.99 6.60
C PHE A 178 -6.80 -0.50 5.16
N LEU A 179 -5.90 0.46 4.90
CA LEU A 179 -5.77 1.14 3.61
C LEU A 179 -4.69 0.56 2.70
N ASP A 180 -3.93 -0.46 3.14
CA ASP A 180 -2.86 -1.09 2.35
C ASP A 180 -1.77 -0.11 1.81
N GLY A 181 -1.70 1.10 2.39
CA GLY A 181 -0.79 2.17 1.98
C GLY A 181 -1.39 3.20 1.02
N HIS A 182 -2.69 3.13 0.70
CA HIS A 182 -3.38 4.16 -0.07
C HIS A 182 -3.38 5.52 0.64
N PRO A 183 -3.24 6.63 -0.11
CA PRO A 183 -3.39 7.96 0.44
C PRO A 183 -4.84 8.20 0.90
N LEU A 184 -5.01 8.97 1.98
CA LEU A 184 -6.34 9.33 2.49
C LEU A 184 -7.06 10.36 1.61
N ILE A 185 -6.27 11.21 0.95
CA ILE A 185 -6.77 12.30 0.12
C ILE A 185 -6.56 11.83 -1.30
N ASN A 186 -7.64 11.72 -2.07
CA ASN A 186 -7.54 11.49 -3.50
C ASN A 186 -7.80 12.83 -4.19
N ASN A 187 -6.75 13.46 -4.69
CA ASN A 187 -6.87 14.60 -5.59
C ASN A 187 -7.11 14.06 -7.00
N THR A 188 -8.26 13.43 -7.21
CA THR A 188 -8.77 13.28 -8.58
C THR A 188 -9.53 14.56 -8.88
N SER A 189 -8.83 15.55 -9.45
CA SER A 189 -9.52 16.52 -10.30
C SER A 189 -10.10 15.73 -11.47
N GLU A 190 -11.39 15.40 -11.37
CA GLU A 190 -12.19 14.98 -12.51
C GLU A 190 -12.18 16.14 -13.53
N ASP A 191 -11.55 15.90 -14.68
CA ASP A 191 -11.96 16.55 -15.93
C ASP A 191 -13.24 15.87 -16.43
#